data_AF-A0A960H294-F1
#
_entry.id   AF-A0A960H294-F1
#
_cell.length_a   1.000
_cell.length_b   1.000
_cell.length_c   1.000
_cell.angle_alpha   90.00
_cell.angle_beta   90.00
_cell.angle_gamma   90.00
#
_symmetry.space_group_name_H-M   'P 1'
#
loop_
_entity.id
_entity.type
_entity.pdbx_description
1 polymer ?
#
loop_
_entity_poly.entity_id
_entity_poly.type
_entity_poly.pdbx_seq_one_letter_code
_entity_poly.pdbx_strand_id
1 'polypeptide(L)'
;MSQAPLGPTAAAPSPWPPQQPPNPRGPSRMPAIIATAIALVAVAVAISAWFKPAPKAEVPAAKTYTEQETADAKKAVCEAFNTAYHTLDANSGKAPNNPGDPFAIIVNNRLTIHMVADYLLLILGENRATPDDLGESIRRLSSTYYETVLEQIGDGHEAKLDPLYKSATDLQDKLLKECR
;
A
#
# COMPACT_ATOMS: atom_id res chain seq x y z
N MET A 1 79.97 -92.77 -36.15
CA MET A 1 80.19 -91.43 -36.72
C MET A 1 79.29 -91.29 -37.93
N SER A 2 78.38 -90.31 -37.94
CA SER A 2 77.79 -89.68 -39.14
C SER A 2 76.85 -88.55 -38.68
N GLN A 3 77.03 -87.38 -39.29
CA GLN A 3 76.54 -86.08 -38.83
C GLN A 3 75.07 -85.82 -39.20
N ALA A 4 74.39 -85.02 -38.37
CA ALA A 4 73.12 -84.39 -38.71
C ALA A 4 73.37 -83.09 -39.50
N PRO A 5 72.66 -82.80 -40.61
CA PRO A 5 72.79 -81.54 -41.31
C PRO A 5 71.84 -80.46 -40.78
N LEU A 6 72.36 -79.24 -40.84
CA LEU A 6 71.78 -77.96 -40.42
C LEU A 6 70.40 -77.68 -41.02
N GLY A 7 69.49 -77.15 -40.18
CA GLY A 7 68.14 -76.73 -40.58
C GLY A 7 68.13 -75.39 -41.34
N PRO A 8 67.09 -75.13 -42.15
CA PRO A 8 66.90 -73.85 -42.82
C PRO A 8 66.26 -72.77 -41.93
N THR A 9 66.61 -71.53 -42.25
CA THR A 9 66.34 -70.25 -41.58
C THR A 9 64.86 -69.82 -41.55
N ALA A 10 64.49 -69.06 -40.50
CA ALA A 10 63.16 -68.50 -40.30
C ALA A 10 62.80 -67.43 -41.37
N ALA A 11 61.59 -67.50 -41.91
CA ALA A 11 61.03 -66.51 -42.83
C ALA A 11 60.53 -65.26 -42.07
N ALA A 12 60.72 -64.08 -42.66
CA ALA A 12 60.25 -62.80 -42.11
C ALA A 12 58.72 -62.65 -42.19
N PRO A 13 58.06 -61.99 -41.22
CA PRO A 13 56.61 -61.75 -41.25
C PRO A 13 56.22 -60.69 -42.29
N SER A 14 55.01 -60.85 -42.83
CA SER A 14 54.41 -60.03 -43.89
C SER A 14 54.07 -58.58 -43.45
N PRO A 15 54.03 -57.61 -44.39
CA PRO A 15 53.76 -56.21 -44.07
C PRO A 15 52.27 -55.93 -43.79
N TRP A 16 52.01 -54.98 -42.89
CA TRP A 16 50.66 -54.57 -42.48
C TRP A 16 49.86 -53.87 -43.59
N PRO A 17 48.53 -53.98 -43.60
CA PRO A 17 47.68 -53.32 -44.61
C PRO A 17 47.59 -51.80 -44.42
N PRO A 18 47.36 -51.02 -45.49
CA PRO A 18 47.26 -49.56 -45.42
C PRO A 18 46.00 -49.11 -44.66
N GLN A 19 46.13 -48.09 -43.80
CA GLN A 19 44.99 -47.50 -43.11
C GLN A 19 44.16 -46.63 -44.08
N GLN A 20 42.85 -46.86 -44.10
CA GLN A 20 41.90 -46.02 -44.86
C GLN A 20 41.63 -44.69 -44.14
N PRO A 21 41.52 -43.56 -44.88
CA PRO A 21 41.12 -42.29 -44.31
C PRO A 21 39.65 -42.30 -43.85
N PRO A 22 39.30 -41.59 -42.76
CA PRO A 22 37.92 -41.54 -42.28
C PRO A 22 37.01 -40.78 -43.24
N ASN A 23 35.82 -41.34 -43.49
CA ASN A 23 34.79 -40.71 -44.31
C ASN A 23 34.23 -39.43 -43.65
N PRO A 24 34.04 -38.33 -44.40
CA PRO A 24 33.36 -37.14 -43.89
C PRO A 24 31.87 -37.43 -43.66
N ARG A 25 31.40 -37.32 -42.42
CA ARG A 25 29.97 -37.40 -42.08
C ARG A 25 29.30 -36.07 -42.44
N GLY A 26 28.30 -36.11 -43.32
CA GLY A 26 27.48 -34.95 -43.66
C GLY A 26 26.68 -34.41 -42.45
N PRO A 27 26.28 -33.12 -42.45
CA PRO A 27 25.62 -32.50 -41.32
C PRO A 27 24.24 -33.13 -41.06
N SER A 28 24.10 -33.73 -39.87
CA SER A 28 22.83 -34.28 -39.38
C SER A 28 21.82 -33.15 -39.14
N ARG A 29 20.63 -33.25 -39.76
CA ARG A 29 19.52 -32.30 -39.57
C ARG A 29 18.69 -32.56 -38.31
N MET A 30 18.92 -33.68 -37.62
CA MET A 30 18.24 -34.05 -36.37
C MET A 30 18.22 -32.95 -35.28
N PRO A 31 19.36 -32.30 -34.94
CA PRO A 31 19.35 -31.27 -33.92
C PRO A 31 18.47 -30.06 -34.28
N ALA A 32 18.38 -29.69 -35.56
CA ALA A 32 17.53 -28.58 -36.00
C ALA A 32 16.02 -28.91 -35.88
N ILE A 33 15.65 -30.16 -36.14
CA ILE A 33 14.26 -30.63 -35.99
C ILE A 33 13.85 -30.63 -34.52
N ILE A 34 14.72 -31.13 -33.63
CA ILE A 34 14.47 -31.16 -32.18
C ILE A 34 14.32 -29.73 -31.63
N ALA A 35 15.21 -28.81 -32.01
CA ALA A 35 15.13 -27.42 -31.58
C ALA A 35 13.81 -26.75 -32.02
N THR A 36 13.35 -27.03 -33.24
CA THR A 36 12.10 -26.48 -33.77
C THR A 36 10.88 -27.01 -33.00
N ALA A 37 10.85 -28.30 -32.67
CA ALA A 37 9.76 -28.89 -31.90
C ALA A 37 9.66 -28.28 -30.49
N ILE A 38 10.79 -28.07 -29.81
CA ILE A 38 10.81 -27.44 -28.48
C ILE A 38 10.33 -26.00 -28.56
N ALA A 39 10.76 -25.24 -29.57
CA ALA A 39 10.32 -23.86 -29.77
C ALA A 39 8.80 -23.76 -29.95
N LEU A 40 8.19 -24.66 -30.72
CA LEU A 40 6.74 -24.69 -30.92
C LEU A 40 5.96 -24.99 -29.63
N VAL A 41 6.46 -25.93 -28.81
CA VAL A 41 5.86 -26.23 -27.50
C VAL A 41 5.95 -25.03 -26.56
N ALA A 42 7.11 -24.36 -26.51
CA ALA A 42 7.30 -23.17 -25.68
C ALA A 42 6.34 -22.04 -26.08
N VAL A 43 6.13 -21.82 -27.37
CA VAL A 43 5.17 -20.81 -27.88
C VAL A 43 3.73 -21.19 -27.51
N ALA A 44 3.34 -22.46 -27.66
CA ALA A 44 2.01 -22.92 -27.28
C ALA A 44 1.73 -22.73 -25.77
N VAL A 45 2.72 -23.03 -24.91
CA VAL A 45 2.61 -22.82 -23.46
C VAL A 45 2.51 -21.33 -23.14
N ALA A 46 3.34 -20.49 -23.77
CA ALA A 46 3.30 -19.04 -23.59
C ALA A 46 1.94 -18.44 -23.96
N ILE A 47 1.33 -18.89 -25.06
CA ILE A 47 -0.02 -18.44 -25.47
C ILE A 47 -1.07 -18.91 -24.46
N SER A 48 -0.98 -20.16 -23.97
CA SER A 48 -1.93 -20.69 -22.99
C SER A 48 -1.91 -19.93 -21.65
N ALA A 49 -0.78 -19.31 -21.30
CA ALA A 49 -0.65 -18.51 -20.08
C ALA A 49 -1.46 -17.20 -20.14
N TRP A 50 -1.74 -16.66 -21.33
CA TRP A 50 -2.58 -15.47 -21.52
C TRP A 50 -4.07 -15.75 -21.35
N PHE A 51 -4.47 -17.01 -21.47
CA PHE A 51 -5.87 -17.44 -21.29
C PHE A 51 -6.13 -18.04 -19.91
N LYS A 52 -5.14 -18.04 -19.00
CA LYS A 52 -5.40 -18.39 -17.60
C LYS A 52 -6.26 -17.29 -16.97
N PRO A 53 -7.46 -17.59 -16.46
CA PRO A 53 -8.23 -16.64 -15.68
C PRO A 53 -7.35 -16.13 -14.54
N ALA A 54 -7.31 -14.81 -14.35
CA ALA A 54 -6.70 -14.26 -13.16
C ALA A 54 -7.28 -15.01 -11.94
N PRO A 55 -6.46 -15.50 -11.00
CA PRO A 55 -6.98 -16.02 -9.76
C PRO A 55 -7.92 -14.94 -9.20
N LYS A 56 -9.18 -15.32 -8.94
CA LYS A 56 -10.15 -14.40 -8.35
C LYS A 56 -9.44 -13.78 -7.15
N ALA A 57 -9.32 -12.45 -7.14
CA ALA A 57 -8.83 -11.75 -5.97
C ALA A 57 -9.72 -12.25 -4.82
N GLU A 58 -9.14 -13.00 -3.88
CA GLU A 58 -9.78 -13.19 -2.59
C GLU A 58 -10.02 -11.77 -2.11
N VAL A 59 -11.29 -11.37 -2.08
CA VAL A 59 -11.68 -10.13 -1.39
C VAL A 59 -11.08 -10.29 -0.01
N PRO A 60 -10.10 -9.46 0.39
CA PRO A 60 -9.54 -9.58 1.73
C PRO A 60 -10.73 -9.57 2.67
N ALA A 61 -10.87 -10.62 3.49
CA ALA A 61 -11.94 -10.68 4.46
C ALA A 61 -12.00 -9.29 5.13
N ALA A 62 -13.16 -8.63 5.06
CA ALA A 62 -13.31 -7.29 5.64
C ALA A 62 -12.70 -7.35 7.03
N LYS A 63 -11.76 -6.45 7.34
CA LYS A 63 -11.02 -6.52 8.60
C LYS A 63 -12.02 -6.31 9.73
N THR A 64 -12.50 -7.40 10.30
CA THR A 64 -13.46 -7.37 11.39
C THR A 64 -12.68 -7.11 12.66
N TYR A 65 -12.94 -5.97 13.28
CA TYR A 65 -12.43 -5.64 14.59
C TYR A 65 -13.19 -6.41 15.66
N THR A 66 -12.49 -6.75 16.73
CA THR A 66 -13.12 -7.29 17.94
C THR A 66 -13.94 -6.21 18.64
N GLU A 67 -14.92 -6.62 19.44
CA GLU A 67 -15.71 -5.68 20.25
C GLU A 67 -14.81 -4.82 21.16
N GLN A 68 -13.73 -5.41 21.69
CA GLN A 68 -12.76 -4.71 22.52
C GLN A 68 -11.99 -3.65 21.73
N GLU A 69 -11.49 -3.97 20.54
CA GLU A 69 -10.81 -3.00 19.67
C GLU A 69 -11.74 -1.84 19.30
N THR A 70 -13.01 -2.12 19.01
CA THR A 70 -14.01 -1.07 18.73
C THR A 70 -14.31 -0.22 19.95
N ALA A 71 -14.43 -0.82 21.14
CA ALA A 71 -14.65 -0.08 22.38
C ALA A 71 -13.47 0.83 22.73
N ASP A 72 -12.24 0.32 22.60
CA ASP A 72 -11.01 1.08 22.88
C ASP A 72 -10.83 2.22 21.87
N ALA A 73 -11.09 1.96 20.58
CA ALA A 73 -11.04 2.99 19.54
C ALA A 73 -12.13 4.06 19.73
N LYS A 74 -13.36 3.68 20.10
CA LYS A 74 -14.42 4.63 20.46
C LYS A 74 -13.97 5.51 21.62
N LYS A 75 -13.45 4.90 22.68
CA LYS A 75 -12.98 5.62 23.86
C LYS A 75 -11.89 6.64 23.50
N ALA A 76 -10.86 6.23 22.76
CA ALA A 76 -9.76 7.10 22.36
C ALA A 76 -10.25 8.31 21.53
N VAL A 77 -11.14 8.09 20.57
CA VAL A 77 -11.71 9.18 19.75
C VAL A 77 -12.59 10.11 20.59
N CYS A 78 -13.40 9.58 21.50
CA CYS A 78 -14.22 10.40 22.39
C CYS A 78 -13.40 11.21 23.40
N GLU A 79 -12.31 10.66 23.94
CA GLU A 79 -11.37 11.40 24.79
C GLU A 79 -10.68 12.54 24.03
N ALA A 80 -10.29 12.28 22.77
CA ALA A 80 -9.74 13.31 21.89
C ALA A 80 -10.76 14.41 21.58
N PHE A 81 -12.01 14.04 21.30
CA PHE A 81 -13.10 15.00 21.12
C PHE A 81 -13.32 15.88 22.36
N ASN A 82 -13.38 15.27 23.55
CA ASN A 82 -13.56 16.02 24.79
C ASN A 82 -12.39 16.98 25.06
N THR A 83 -11.17 16.56 24.76
CA THR A 83 -9.97 17.41 24.83
C THR A 83 -10.09 18.60 23.88
N ALA A 84 -10.42 18.34 22.61
CA ALA A 84 -10.62 19.37 21.60
C ALA A 84 -11.73 20.37 21.97
N TYR A 85 -12.86 19.86 22.47
CA TYR A 85 -14.00 20.67 22.90
C TYR A 85 -13.61 21.61 24.05
N HIS A 86 -12.92 21.08 25.08
CA HIS A 86 -12.42 21.89 26.18
C HIS A 86 -11.39 22.94 25.72
N THR A 87 -10.51 22.60 24.77
CA THR A 87 -9.55 23.55 24.21
C THR A 87 -10.24 24.72 23.50
N LEU A 88 -11.30 24.45 22.73
CA LEU A 88 -12.09 25.49 22.07
C LEU A 88 -12.81 26.38 23.09
N ASP A 89 -13.45 25.78 24.09
CA ASP A 89 -14.15 26.50 25.16
C ASP A 89 -13.20 27.43 25.92
N ALA A 90 -12.05 26.91 26.37
CA ALA A 90 -11.03 27.70 27.05
C ALA A 90 -10.45 28.83 26.18
N ASN A 91 -10.38 28.66 24.86
CA ASN A 91 -9.94 29.72 23.97
C ASN A 91 -11.01 30.80 23.76
N SER A 92 -12.29 30.44 23.73
CA SER A 92 -13.41 31.35 23.49
C SER A 92 -13.56 32.42 24.59
N GLY A 93 -13.12 32.14 25.82
CA GLY A 93 -13.21 33.06 26.97
C GLY A 93 -12.17 34.18 27.01
N LYS A 94 -11.32 34.34 26.00
CA LYS A 94 -10.25 35.36 26.01
C LYS A 94 -10.81 36.76 25.70
N ALA A 95 -10.59 37.72 26.61
CA ALA A 95 -10.95 39.12 26.43
C ALA A 95 -9.70 39.99 26.17
N PRO A 96 -9.81 41.06 25.35
CA PRO A 96 -8.70 41.97 25.09
C PRO A 96 -8.42 42.88 26.29
N ASN A 97 -7.15 43.05 26.64
CA ASN A 97 -6.66 43.96 27.69
C ASN A 97 -5.82 45.12 27.13
N ASN A 98 -5.29 44.98 25.91
CA ASN A 98 -4.43 45.94 25.22
C ASN A 98 -4.91 46.18 23.77
N PRO A 99 -4.49 47.30 23.13
CA PRO A 99 -4.89 47.63 21.75
C PRO A 99 -4.53 46.59 20.68
N GLY A 100 -3.54 45.72 20.92
CA GLY A 100 -3.12 44.65 19.98
C GLY A 100 -3.81 43.29 20.23
N ASP A 101 -4.48 43.12 21.36
CA ASP A 101 -5.06 41.84 21.77
C ASP A 101 -6.18 41.35 20.84
N PRO A 102 -7.07 42.20 20.28
CA PRO A 102 -8.14 41.72 19.39
C PRO A 102 -7.61 40.94 18.18
N PHE A 103 -6.57 41.44 17.52
CA PHE A 103 -5.96 40.75 16.38
C PHE A 103 -5.31 39.44 16.81
N ALA A 104 -4.56 39.44 17.91
CA ALA A 104 -3.93 38.24 18.45
C ALA A 104 -4.95 37.18 18.87
N ILE A 105 -6.07 37.58 19.49
CA ILE A 105 -7.17 36.68 19.88
C ILE A 105 -7.80 36.04 18.64
N ILE A 106 -8.08 36.82 17.59
CA ILE A 106 -8.67 36.30 16.34
C ILE A 106 -7.72 35.29 15.68
N VAL A 107 -6.43 35.62 15.58
CA VAL A 107 -5.42 34.71 15.01
C VAL A 107 -5.29 33.44 15.86
N ASN A 108 -5.23 33.56 17.18
CA ASN A 108 -5.16 32.41 18.07
C ASN A 108 -6.40 31.53 17.98
N ASN A 109 -7.59 32.13 17.80
CA ASN A 109 -8.83 31.38 17.59
C ASN A 109 -8.80 30.57 16.31
N ARG A 110 -8.40 31.17 15.19
CA ARG A 110 -8.25 30.47 13.90
C ARG A 110 -7.25 29.31 14.01
N LEU A 111 -6.11 29.56 14.66
CA LEU A 111 -5.09 28.53 14.90
C LEU A 111 -5.63 27.39 15.78
N THR A 112 -6.37 27.71 16.84
CA THR A 112 -6.95 26.71 17.76
C THR A 112 -7.93 25.82 17.01
N ILE A 113 -8.83 26.40 16.20
CA ILE A 113 -9.80 25.65 15.39
C ILE A 113 -9.08 24.70 14.41
N HIS A 114 -8.05 25.19 13.72
CA HIS A 114 -7.26 24.37 12.80
C HIS A 114 -6.55 23.21 13.50
N MET A 115 -5.88 23.49 14.62
CA MET A 115 -5.13 22.48 15.38
C MET A 115 -6.07 21.40 15.93
N VAL A 116 -7.25 21.80 16.40
CA VAL A 116 -8.29 20.86 16.83
C VAL A 116 -8.75 19.96 15.69
N ALA A 117 -9.01 20.52 14.50
CA ALA A 117 -9.39 19.72 13.34
C ALA A 117 -8.33 18.67 12.98
N ASP A 118 -7.06 19.07 12.93
CA ASP A 118 -5.91 18.19 12.68
C ASP A 118 -5.80 17.09 13.74
N TYR A 119 -5.86 17.46 15.01
CA TYR A 119 -5.74 16.52 16.13
C TYR A 119 -6.84 15.44 16.10
N LEU A 120 -8.08 15.84 15.83
CA LEU A 120 -9.20 14.90 15.73
C LEU A 120 -9.02 13.91 14.56
N LEU A 121 -8.57 14.39 13.40
CA LEU A 121 -8.30 13.52 12.24
C LEU A 121 -7.12 12.60 12.47
N LEU A 122 -6.08 13.07 13.17
CA LEU A 122 -4.93 12.26 13.57
C LEU A 122 -5.39 11.08 14.44
N ILE A 123 -6.09 11.34 15.54
CA ILE A 123 -6.54 10.30 16.46
C ILE A 123 -7.52 9.34 15.77
N LEU A 124 -8.43 9.84 14.94
CA LEU A 124 -9.32 8.98 14.16
C LEU A 124 -8.54 8.07 13.18
N GLY A 125 -7.48 8.57 12.56
CA GLY A 125 -6.63 7.80 11.64
C GLY A 125 -5.84 6.69 12.34
N GLU A 126 -5.44 6.92 13.60
CA GLU A 126 -4.76 5.95 14.46
C GLU A 126 -5.73 4.86 14.97
N ASN A 127 -7.02 5.20 15.15
CA ASN A 127 -8.04 4.33 15.72
C ASN A 127 -9.00 3.77 14.67
N ARG A 128 -8.50 2.89 13.79
CA ARG A 128 -9.30 2.38 12.65
C ARG A 128 -10.51 1.51 13.02
N ALA A 129 -10.60 1.06 14.27
CA ALA A 129 -11.73 0.29 14.78
C ALA A 129 -12.90 1.18 15.28
N THR A 130 -12.78 2.51 15.17
CA THR A 130 -13.82 3.46 15.56
C THR A 130 -15.12 3.18 14.79
N PRO A 131 -16.29 3.17 15.46
CA PRO A 131 -17.59 3.06 14.79
C PRO A 131 -17.75 4.08 13.65
N ASP A 132 -18.35 3.64 12.53
CA ASP A 132 -18.43 4.45 11.32
C ASP A 132 -19.18 5.79 11.53
N ASP A 133 -20.23 5.78 12.36
CA ASP A 133 -21.05 6.94 12.68
C ASP A 133 -20.28 8.00 13.49
N LEU A 134 -19.50 7.56 14.49
CA LEU A 134 -18.60 8.41 15.25
C LEU A 134 -17.51 8.98 14.33
N GLY A 135 -16.89 8.11 13.53
CA GLY A 135 -15.84 8.48 12.60
C GLY A 135 -16.32 9.50 11.55
N GLU A 136 -17.52 9.33 11.01
CA GLU A 136 -18.14 10.28 10.09
C GLU A 136 -18.40 11.63 10.77
N SER A 137 -18.93 11.62 11.99
CA SER A 137 -19.22 12.84 12.74
C SER A 137 -17.94 13.65 13.03
N ILE A 138 -16.86 12.97 13.42
CA ILE A 138 -15.55 13.59 13.62
C ILE A 138 -14.98 14.17 12.32
N ARG A 139 -15.00 13.42 11.21
CA ARG A 139 -14.54 13.93 9.91
C ARG A 139 -15.32 15.16 9.48
N ARG A 140 -16.64 15.12 9.60
CA ARG A 140 -17.50 16.25 9.22
C ARG A 140 -17.26 17.47 10.10
N LEU A 141 -17.03 17.29 11.40
CA LEU A 141 -16.68 18.38 12.31
C LEU A 141 -15.33 19.01 11.90
N SER A 142 -14.29 18.19 11.70
CA SER A 142 -12.98 18.67 11.25
C SER A 142 -13.04 19.39 9.90
N SER A 143 -13.78 18.87 8.92
CA SER A 143 -14.00 19.55 7.63
C SER A 143 -14.71 20.90 7.81
N THR A 144 -15.75 20.95 8.65
CA THR A 144 -16.47 22.21 8.95
C THR A 144 -15.54 23.24 9.58
N TYR A 145 -14.63 22.82 10.46
CA TYR A 145 -13.62 23.69 11.05
C TYR A 145 -12.62 24.23 10.03
N TYR A 146 -12.10 23.41 9.11
CA TYR A 146 -11.23 23.89 8.04
C TYR A 146 -11.94 24.91 7.16
N GLU A 147 -13.16 24.62 6.72
CA GLU A 147 -13.97 25.54 5.90
C GLU A 147 -14.22 26.86 6.64
N THR A 148 -14.52 26.79 7.93
CA THR A 148 -14.70 27.98 8.78
C THR A 148 -13.45 28.85 8.80
N VAL A 149 -12.28 28.25 9.06
CA VAL A 149 -11.01 28.98 9.12
C VAL A 149 -10.65 29.58 7.76
N LEU A 150 -10.88 28.85 6.67
CA LEU A 150 -10.64 29.33 5.31
C LEU A 150 -11.53 30.53 4.96
N GLU A 151 -12.83 30.45 5.25
CA GLU A 151 -13.75 31.58 5.01
C GLU A 151 -13.43 32.77 5.93
N GLN A 152 -13.04 32.55 7.19
CA GLN A 152 -12.60 33.63 8.08
C GLN A 152 -11.33 34.34 7.59
N ILE A 153 -10.38 33.61 6.99
CA ILE A 153 -9.14 34.18 6.44
C ILE A 153 -9.38 34.85 5.10
N GLY A 154 -10.29 34.32 4.28
CA GLY A 154 -10.66 34.87 2.98
C GLY A 154 -11.66 36.02 3.02
N ASP A 155 -11.91 36.60 4.21
CA ASP A 155 -12.90 37.67 4.44
C ASP A 155 -14.31 37.31 3.93
N GLY A 156 -14.71 36.05 4.13
CA GLY A 156 -16.06 35.55 3.90
C GLY A 156 -17.08 36.31 4.75
N HIS A 157 -18.22 36.67 4.15
CA HIS A 157 -19.28 37.42 4.84
C HIS A 157 -20.16 36.48 5.68
N GLU A 158 -20.93 37.04 6.63
CA GLU A 158 -21.76 36.28 7.60
C GLU A 158 -22.64 35.19 6.94
N ALA A 159 -23.22 35.47 5.77
CA ALA A 159 -24.04 34.51 5.03
C ALA A 159 -23.34 33.18 4.70
N LYS A 160 -22.00 33.16 4.65
CA LYS A 160 -21.20 31.94 4.49
C LYS A 160 -20.76 31.32 5.81
N LEU A 161 -20.51 32.14 6.84
CA LEU A 161 -19.99 31.69 8.13
C LEU A 161 -21.10 31.13 9.03
N ASP A 162 -22.28 31.74 9.05
CA ASP A 162 -23.43 31.33 9.86
C ASP A 162 -23.80 29.84 9.69
N PRO A 163 -23.94 29.30 8.46
CA PRO A 163 -24.24 27.87 8.31
C PRO A 163 -23.10 26.97 8.81
N LEU A 164 -21.84 27.41 8.69
CA LEU A 164 -20.68 26.66 9.18
C LEU A 164 -20.64 26.63 10.71
N TYR A 165 -20.87 27.77 11.36
CA TYR A 165 -20.97 27.84 12.82
C TYR A 165 -22.10 26.97 13.34
N LYS A 166 -23.29 27.06 12.71
CA LYS A 166 -24.43 26.22 13.08
C LYS A 166 -24.10 24.72 12.93
N SER A 167 -23.49 24.33 11.81
CA SER A 167 -23.08 22.94 11.56
C SER A 167 -22.08 22.46 12.61
N ALA A 168 -21.08 23.28 12.96
CA ALA A 168 -20.10 22.95 14.00
C ALA A 168 -20.77 22.75 15.36
N THR A 169 -21.67 23.66 15.78
CA THR A 169 -22.41 23.53 17.04
C THR A 169 -23.30 22.28 17.05
N ASP A 170 -24.07 22.03 15.99
CA ASP A 170 -24.95 20.86 15.91
C ASP A 170 -24.13 19.53 15.99
N LEU A 171 -22.93 19.50 15.38
CA LEU A 171 -22.01 18.36 15.45
C LEU A 171 -21.34 18.21 16.82
N GLN A 172 -20.92 19.30 17.44
CA GLN A 172 -20.39 19.29 18.82
C GLN A 172 -21.45 18.73 19.79
N ASP A 173 -22.69 19.20 19.71
CA ASP A 173 -23.79 18.73 20.55
C ASP A 173 -24.11 17.25 20.34
N LYS A 174 -24.02 16.77 19.09
CA LYS A 174 -24.17 15.35 18.78
C LYS A 174 -23.05 14.54 19.44
N LEU A 175 -21.80 14.94 19.23
CA LEU A 175 -20.62 14.23 19.75
C LEU A 175 -20.57 14.25 21.28
N LEU A 176 -20.97 15.35 21.92
CA LEU A 176 -21.11 15.42 23.38
C LEU A 176 -22.13 14.41 23.93
N LYS A 177 -23.20 14.11 23.20
CA LYS A 177 -24.18 13.08 23.60
C LYS A 177 -23.65 11.68 23.35
N GLU A 178 -22.94 11.48 22.25
CA GLU A 178 -22.42 10.18 21.81
C GLU A 178 -21.20 9.71 22.63
N CYS A 179 -20.43 10.67 23.15
CA CYS A 179 -19.21 10.47 23.95
C CYS A 179 -19.40 10.64 25.47
N ARG A 180 -20.64 10.76 25.93
CA ARG A 180 -21.01 10.61 27.36
C ARG A 180 -21.23 9.15 27.72
#